data_AF-A6KEB0-F1
#
_entry.id   AF-A6KEB0-F1
#
_cell.length_a   1.000
_cell.length_b   1.000
_cell.length_c   1.000
_cell.angle_alpha   90.00
_cell.angle_beta   90.00
_cell.angle_gamma   90.00
#
_symmetry.space_group_name_H-M   'P 1'
#
loop_
_entity.id
_entity.type
_entity.pdbx_description
1 polymer ?
#
loop_
_entity_poly.entity_id
_entity_poly.type
_entity_poly.pdbx_seq_one_letter_code
_entity_poly.pdbx_strand_id
1 'polypeptide(L)'
;MLLWHGSRLSNWVGILSHGLRVAPPEAPITGYMFGKGIYFADMSSKSANYCFASRLKNTGLLLLSEVALGQCNELLEANPKAEGLLQGKHSTKGMGKMAPSPAHFITLNGSTVPLGPASDTGILNPEGYTLNYNEFIVYSPSQVHMRYLLKIQFNFLQLW
;
A
#
# COMPACT_ATOMS: atom_id res chain seq x y z
N MET A 1 -11.69 -0.89 1.35
CA MET A 1 -11.02 0.07 2.27
C MET A 1 -10.45 1.22 1.46
N LEU A 2 -10.37 2.42 2.02
CA LEU A 2 -9.70 3.57 1.40
C LEU A 2 -8.22 3.54 1.79
N LEU A 3 -7.32 3.27 0.83
CA LEU A 3 -5.89 3.00 1.09
C LEU A 3 -4.96 3.92 0.31
N TRP A 4 -3.74 4.07 0.82
CA TRP A 4 -2.70 4.96 0.31
C TRP A 4 -1.84 4.31 -0.77
N HIS A 5 -1.62 5.03 -1.86
CA HIS A 5 -0.61 4.73 -2.88
C HIS A 5 0.29 5.94 -3.13
N GLY A 6 1.61 5.71 -3.17
CA GLY A 6 2.61 6.74 -3.46
C GLY A 6 3.50 6.33 -4.63
N SER A 7 3.91 7.31 -5.43
CA SER A 7 4.75 7.08 -6.61
C SER A 7 5.58 8.33 -6.94
N ARG A 8 6.65 8.14 -7.70
CA ARG A 8 7.50 9.24 -8.20
C ARG A 8 6.65 10.24 -8.99
N LEU A 9 7.03 11.53 -8.93
CA LEU A 9 6.26 12.60 -9.57
C LEU A 9 6.07 12.36 -11.10
N SER A 10 7.07 11.77 -11.76
CA SER A 10 7.05 11.42 -13.19
C SER A 10 5.96 10.43 -13.59
N ASN A 11 5.44 9.63 -12.65
CA ASN A 11 4.53 8.53 -12.95
C ASN A 11 3.06 8.97 -12.97
N TRP A 12 2.73 10.13 -12.39
CA TRP A 12 1.33 10.53 -12.17
C TRP A 12 0.55 10.80 -13.44
N VAL A 13 1.18 11.33 -14.50
CA VAL A 13 0.51 11.46 -15.80
C VAL A 13 0.08 10.09 -16.30
N GLY A 14 0.96 9.08 -16.21
CA GLY A 14 0.64 7.71 -16.60
C GLY A 14 -0.48 7.09 -15.76
N ILE A 15 -0.45 7.29 -14.43
CA ILE A 15 -1.45 6.78 -13.49
C ILE A 15 -2.82 7.43 -13.72
N LEU A 16 -2.87 8.76 -13.90
CA LEU A 16 -4.14 9.47 -14.09
C LEU A 16 -4.76 9.19 -15.47
N SER A 17 -3.94 8.98 -16.50
CA SER A 17 -4.44 8.68 -17.85
C SER A 17 -4.85 7.22 -18.05
N HIS A 18 -4.24 6.26 -17.35
CA HIS A 18 -4.43 4.82 -17.61
C HIS A 18 -4.80 3.99 -16.38
N GLY A 19 -4.99 4.64 -15.22
CA GLY A 19 -5.17 3.96 -13.95
C GLY A 19 -3.89 3.34 -13.38
N LEU A 20 -4.01 2.77 -12.18
CA LEU A 20 -2.97 1.93 -11.59
C LEU A 20 -2.93 0.58 -12.32
N ARG A 21 -1.73 0.15 -12.73
CA ARG A 21 -1.53 -1.06 -13.50
C ARG A 21 -0.70 -2.06 -12.71
N VAL A 22 -1.01 -3.35 -12.89
CA VAL A 22 -0.15 -4.43 -12.47
C VAL A 22 1.14 -4.39 -13.29
N ALA A 23 2.26 -4.76 -12.67
CA ALA A 23 3.53 -4.86 -13.36
C ALA A 23 3.40 -5.82 -14.58
N PRO A 24 3.94 -5.46 -15.74
CA PRO A 24 3.72 -6.24 -16.93
C PRO A 24 4.49 -7.59 -16.87
N PRO A 25 4.08 -8.61 -17.64
CA PRO A 25 4.65 -9.97 -17.56
C PRO A 25 6.17 -10.03 -17.76
N GLU A 26 6.73 -9.13 -18.56
CA GLU A 26 8.16 -9.00 -18.86
C GLU A 26 8.99 -8.39 -17.73
N ALA A 27 8.35 -7.70 -16.77
CA ALA A 27 9.08 -7.12 -15.63
C ALA A 27 9.69 -8.25 -14.77
N PRO A 28 10.96 -8.15 -14.33
CA PRO A 28 11.54 -9.12 -13.41
C PRO A 28 10.67 -9.27 -12.15
N ILE A 29 10.43 -10.51 -11.72
CA ILE A 29 9.71 -10.77 -10.45
C ILE A 29 10.52 -10.25 -9.26
N THR A 30 11.85 -10.20 -9.40
CA THR A 30 12.78 -9.61 -8.42
C THR A 30 12.47 -8.13 -8.23
N GLY A 31 11.97 -7.78 -7.03
CA GLY A 31 11.54 -6.42 -6.68
C GLY A 31 10.10 -6.31 -6.20
N TYR A 32 9.29 -7.36 -6.38
CA TYR A 32 7.91 -7.41 -5.90
C TYR A 32 7.77 -8.36 -4.71
N MET A 33 7.62 -7.81 -3.51
CA MET A 33 7.62 -8.57 -2.25
C MET A 33 6.52 -9.64 -2.18
N PHE A 34 5.38 -9.38 -2.82
CA PHE A 34 4.18 -10.23 -2.83
C PHE A 34 3.66 -10.50 -4.24
N GLY A 35 4.57 -10.59 -5.21
CA GLY A 35 4.23 -10.82 -6.63
C GLY A 35 3.72 -9.57 -7.36
N LYS A 36 3.36 -9.75 -8.62
CA LYS A 36 2.99 -8.64 -9.51
C LYS A 36 1.56 -8.21 -9.22
N GLY A 37 1.41 -7.16 -8.42
CA GLY A 37 0.10 -6.58 -8.09
C GLY A 37 0.18 -5.07 -7.94
N ILE A 38 -0.92 -4.48 -7.50
CA ILE A 38 -1.04 -3.06 -7.16
C ILE A 38 -0.94 -2.95 -5.64
N TYR A 39 0.07 -2.23 -5.18
CA TYR A 39 0.46 -2.15 -3.77
C TYR A 39 -0.13 -0.92 -3.10
N PHE A 40 -0.67 -1.11 -1.90
CA PHE A 40 -1.28 -0.10 -1.05
C PHE A 40 -0.84 -0.26 0.41
N ALA A 41 -0.91 0.83 1.17
CA ALA A 41 -0.72 0.82 2.63
C ALA A 41 -1.90 1.48 3.34
N ASP A 42 -2.12 1.10 4.59
CA ASP A 42 -3.01 1.79 5.55
C ASP A 42 -2.28 2.93 6.28
N MET A 43 -0.94 2.94 6.27
CA MET A 43 -0.09 4.00 6.81
C MET A 43 0.34 5.00 5.73
N SER A 44 -0.02 6.28 5.90
CA SER A 44 0.29 7.33 4.92
C SER A 44 1.79 7.50 4.67
N SER A 45 2.61 7.49 5.72
CA SER A 45 4.07 7.65 5.64
C SER A 45 4.77 6.51 4.92
N LYS A 46 4.24 5.28 5.01
CA LYS A 46 4.76 4.13 4.24
C LYS A 46 4.63 4.38 2.75
N SER A 47 3.45 4.76 2.28
CA SER A 47 3.24 5.12 0.87
C SER A 47 3.99 6.40 0.49
N ALA A 48 4.10 7.37 1.39
CA ALA A 48 4.81 8.63 1.14
C ALA A 48 6.31 8.42 0.81
N ASN A 49 6.95 7.40 1.40
CA ASN A 49 8.34 7.07 1.10
C ASN A 49 8.55 6.69 -0.39
N TYR A 50 7.52 6.16 -1.06
CA TYR A 50 7.55 5.85 -2.49
C TYR A 50 7.35 7.08 -3.40
N CYS A 51 7.15 8.28 -2.83
CA CYS A 51 7.14 9.53 -3.60
C CYS A 51 8.55 9.97 -4.00
N PHE A 52 9.59 9.48 -3.31
CA PHE A 52 11.00 9.90 -3.50
C PHE A 52 11.19 11.43 -3.46
N ALA A 53 10.44 12.11 -2.58
CA ALA A 53 10.62 13.54 -2.33
C ALA A 53 12.00 13.80 -1.70
N SER A 54 12.51 15.02 -1.87
CA SER A 54 13.78 15.45 -1.28
C SER A 54 13.67 16.86 -0.71
N ARG A 55 14.69 17.31 0.05
CA ARG A 55 14.72 18.67 0.61
C ARG A 55 14.57 19.74 -0.48
N LEU A 56 15.18 19.52 -1.66
CA LEU A 56 15.09 20.44 -2.80
C LEU A 56 13.78 20.27 -3.59
N LYS A 57 13.27 19.04 -3.69
CA LYS A 57 12.02 18.70 -4.40
C LYS A 57 11.03 18.13 -3.39
N ASN A 58 10.47 19.03 -2.58
CA ASN A 58 9.70 18.68 -1.39
C ASN A 58 8.19 18.58 -1.61
N THR A 59 7.71 18.74 -2.85
CA THR A 59 6.29 18.50 -3.18
C THR A 59 6.14 17.11 -3.78
N GLY A 60 5.18 16.34 -3.27
CA GLY A 60 4.79 15.07 -3.86
C GLY A 60 3.28 14.92 -3.88
N LEU A 61 2.83 13.79 -4.42
CA LEU A 61 1.42 13.44 -4.48
C LEU A 61 1.19 12.10 -3.79
N LEU A 62 0.07 12.00 -3.09
CA LEU A 62 -0.45 10.73 -2.57
C LEU A 62 -1.84 10.49 -3.12
N LEU A 63 -2.11 9.24 -3.46
CA LEU A 63 -3.40 8.81 -3.97
C LEU A 63 -4.12 8.00 -2.90
N LEU A 64 -5.38 8.34 -2.65
CA LEU A 64 -6.32 7.50 -1.94
C LEU A 64 -7.24 6.81 -2.94
N SER A 65 -7.29 5.49 -2.86
CA SER A 65 -8.15 4.65 -3.70
C SER A 65 -9.04 3.76 -2.83
N GLU A 66 -10.27 3.58 -3.26
CA GLU A 66 -11.13 2.51 -2.74
C GLU A 66 -10.60 1.19 -3.30
N VAL A 67 -10.20 0.29 -2.42
CA VAL A 67 -9.63 -1.00 -2.76
C VAL A 67 -10.56 -2.11 -2.26
N ALA A 68 -11.08 -2.89 -3.20
CA ALA A 68 -11.94 -4.04 -2.96
C ALA A 68 -11.08 -5.27 -2.61
N LEU A 69 -10.62 -5.32 -1.35
CA LEU A 69 -9.75 -6.38 -0.85
C LEU A 69 -10.45 -7.75 -0.79
N GLY A 70 -11.76 -7.78 -0.55
CA GLY A 70 -12.47 -9.04 -0.31
C GLY A 70 -11.84 -9.83 0.83
N GLN A 71 -11.69 -11.14 0.65
CA GLN A 71 -10.93 -12.00 1.57
C GLN A 71 -9.42 -11.88 1.29
N CYS A 72 -8.64 -11.55 2.31
CA CYS A 72 -7.18 -11.43 2.23
C CYS A 72 -6.47 -12.76 2.52
N ASN A 73 -5.44 -13.06 1.74
CA ASN A 73 -4.41 -14.02 2.11
C ASN A 73 -3.35 -13.31 2.96
N GLU A 74 -3.31 -13.61 4.25
CA GLU A 74 -2.39 -12.99 5.19
C GLU A 74 -1.04 -13.71 5.17
N LEU A 75 0.04 -12.97 4.98
CA LEU A 75 1.41 -13.50 4.89
C LEU A 75 2.33 -12.75 5.86
N LEU A 76 3.19 -13.48 6.56
CA LEU A 76 4.17 -12.93 7.52
C LEU A 76 5.48 -12.49 6.85
N GLU A 77 5.81 -13.10 5.72
CA GLU A 77 7.06 -12.88 5.00
C GLU A 77 6.85 -12.66 3.50
N ALA A 78 7.86 -12.08 2.86
CA ALA A 78 7.86 -11.84 1.43
C ALA A 78 7.73 -13.16 0.66
N ASN A 79 6.78 -13.21 -0.27
CA ASN A 79 6.65 -14.33 -1.18
C ASN A 79 6.34 -13.83 -2.60
N PRO A 80 7.33 -13.87 -3.52
CA PRO A 80 7.11 -13.42 -4.90
C PRO A 80 6.05 -14.21 -5.67
N LYS A 81 5.65 -15.40 -5.16
CA LYS A 81 4.60 -16.25 -5.72
C LYS A 81 3.26 -16.11 -4.99
N ALA A 82 3.07 -15.06 -4.17
CA ALA A 82 1.88 -14.90 -3.33
C ALA A 82 0.55 -14.90 -4.10
N GLU A 83 0.53 -14.45 -5.36
CA GLU A 83 -0.67 -14.52 -6.22
C GLU A 83 -1.16 -15.97 -6.41
N GLY A 84 -0.24 -16.91 -6.60
CA GLY A 84 -0.56 -18.34 -6.72
C GLY A 84 -1.07 -18.97 -5.42
N LEU A 85 -0.91 -18.28 -4.28
CA LEU A 85 -1.37 -18.75 -2.96
C LEU A 85 -2.76 -18.24 -2.59
N LEU A 86 -3.44 -17.49 -3.46
CA LEU A 86 -4.74 -16.92 -3.16
C LEU A 86 -5.81 -17.98 -2.89
N GLN A 87 -5.81 -19.11 -3.61
CA GLN A 87 -6.75 -20.22 -3.39
C GLN A 87 -8.22 -19.78 -3.20
N GLY A 88 -8.72 -18.89 -4.06
CA GLY A 88 -10.08 -18.34 -3.98
C GLY A 88 -10.21 -17.05 -3.16
N LYS A 89 -9.16 -16.61 -2.47
CA LYS A 89 -9.05 -15.27 -1.89
C LYS A 89 -8.78 -14.23 -2.97
N HIS A 90 -8.91 -12.95 -2.63
CA HIS A 90 -9.02 -11.86 -3.60
C HIS A 90 -7.85 -10.87 -3.54
N SER A 91 -7.11 -10.85 -2.43
CA SER A 91 -5.95 -9.97 -2.24
C SER A 91 -4.95 -10.60 -1.29
N THR A 92 -3.72 -10.10 -1.29
CA THR A 92 -2.71 -10.45 -0.28
C THR A 92 -2.56 -9.32 0.74
N LYS A 93 -2.38 -9.68 2.00
CA LYS A 93 -2.07 -8.76 3.09
C LYS A 93 -0.74 -9.18 3.73
N GLY A 94 0.31 -8.41 3.50
CA GLY A 94 1.55 -8.53 4.25
C GLY A 94 1.34 -7.98 5.66
N MET A 95 1.49 -8.82 6.68
CA MET A 95 1.16 -8.48 8.07
C MET A 95 2.31 -7.72 8.74
N GLY A 96 2.02 -6.52 9.25
CA GLY A 96 3.00 -5.69 9.95
C GLY A 96 2.88 -5.72 11.47
N LYS A 97 3.98 -5.39 12.16
CA LYS A 97 4.05 -5.19 13.62
C LYS A 97 3.14 -4.07 14.12
N MET A 98 2.97 -3.02 13.31
CA MET A 98 2.17 -1.84 13.64
C MET A 98 1.08 -1.63 12.60
N ALA A 99 -0.15 -1.40 13.05
CA ALA A 99 -1.27 -1.08 12.17
C ALA A 99 -2.33 -0.22 12.88
N PRO A 100 -3.17 0.52 12.13
CA PRO A 100 -4.37 1.14 12.66
C PRO A 100 -5.33 0.11 13.27
N SER A 101 -5.85 0.38 14.47
CA SER A 101 -6.84 -0.48 15.12
C SER A 101 -8.24 -0.27 14.54
N PRO A 102 -9.01 -1.36 14.26
CA PRO A 102 -10.40 -1.25 13.83
C PRO A 102 -11.29 -0.40 14.75
N ALA A 103 -10.93 -0.25 16.03
CA ALA A 103 -11.64 0.60 16.99
C ALA A 103 -11.70 2.09 16.59
N HIS A 104 -10.79 2.55 15.72
CA HIS A 104 -10.73 3.92 15.25
C HIS A 104 -11.21 4.08 13.80
N PHE A 105 -11.68 3.01 13.18
CA PHE A 105 -12.09 3.07 11.77
C PHE A 105 -13.36 3.89 11.63
N ILE A 106 -13.38 4.73 10.60
CA ILE A 106 -14.58 5.46 10.19
C ILE A 106 -15.01 4.99 8.79
N THR A 107 -16.17 5.45 8.35
CA THR A 107 -16.63 5.24 6.97
C THR A 107 -16.70 6.57 6.24
N LEU A 108 -16.17 6.61 5.03
CA LEU A 108 -16.29 7.74 4.12
C LEU A 108 -16.83 7.22 2.79
N ASN A 109 -18.01 7.69 2.37
CA ASN A 109 -18.65 7.29 1.11
C ASN A 109 -18.74 5.76 0.93
N GLY A 110 -19.09 5.02 1.99
CA GLY A 110 -19.22 3.57 1.96
C GLY A 110 -17.91 2.79 2.07
N SER A 111 -16.77 3.47 2.11
CA SER A 111 -15.46 2.84 2.29
C SER A 111 -14.91 3.01 3.70
N THR A 112 -14.43 1.92 4.29
CA THR A 112 -13.70 1.94 5.57
C THR A 112 -12.39 2.73 5.44
N VAL A 113 -12.19 3.70 6.33
CA VAL A 113 -10.97 4.52 6.43
C VAL A 113 -10.21 4.11 7.71
N PRO A 114 -9.02 3.50 7.59
CA PRO A 114 -8.25 3.04 8.74
C PRO A 114 -7.51 4.20 9.41
N LEU A 115 -8.18 4.95 10.27
CA LEU A 115 -7.56 6.05 11.01
C LEU A 115 -6.61 5.53 12.09
N GLY A 116 -5.52 6.27 12.30
CA GLY A 116 -4.58 6.02 13.40
C GLY A 116 -5.12 6.47 14.78
N PRO A 117 -4.27 6.42 15.82
CA PRO A 117 -2.86 6.04 15.77
C PRO A 117 -2.65 4.54 15.46
N ALA A 118 -1.47 4.18 14.98
CA ALA A 118 -1.09 2.78 14.85
C ALA A 118 -0.71 2.21 16.23
N SER A 119 -1.06 0.96 16.46
CA SER A 119 -0.71 0.20 17.65
C SER A 119 -0.02 -1.11 17.28
N ASP A 120 0.63 -1.73 18.26
CA ASP A 120 1.18 -3.07 18.12
C ASP A 120 0.05 -4.06 17.76
N THR A 121 0.30 -4.93 16.79
CA THR A 121 -0.65 -5.94 16.30
C THR A 121 -0.46 -7.30 16.98
N GLY A 122 0.60 -7.48 17.75
CA GLY A 122 1.05 -8.76 18.28
C GLY A 122 1.67 -9.68 17.21
N ILE A 123 1.83 -9.21 15.98
CA ILE A 123 2.40 -10.00 14.89
C ILE A 123 3.92 -10.06 15.00
N LEU A 124 4.44 -11.27 15.06
CA LEU A 124 5.87 -11.58 15.01
C LEU A 124 6.08 -12.75 14.04
N ASN A 125 7.07 -12.62 13.16
CA ASN A 125 7.58 -13.74 12.37
C ASN A 125 8.68 -14.45 13.17
N PRO A 126 8.48 -15.69 13.66
CA PRO A 126 9.50 -16.40 14.41
C PRO A 126 10.69 -16.85 13.55
N GLU A 127 10.52 -16.90 12.23
CA GLU A 127 11.51 -17.43 11.28
C GLU A 127 12.40 -16.34 10.66
N GLY A 128 12.12 -15.06 10.93
CA GLY A 128 12.97 -13.98 10.42
C GLY A 128 12.34 -12.59 10.46
N TYR A 129 12.52 -11.85 9.37
CA TYR A 129 12.05 -10.47 9.28
C TYR A 129 10.51 -10.42 9.35
N THR A 130 9.99 -9.48 10.12
CA THR A 130 8.57 -9.12 10.15
C THR A 130 8.43 -7.70 9.62
N LEU A 131 7.44 -7.45 8.76
CA LEU A 131 7.16 -6.12 8.26
C LEU A 131 6.88 -5.14 9.41
N ASN A 132 7.33 -3.89 9.26
CA ASN A 132 7.00 -2.85 10.24
C ASN A 132 5.52 -2.47 10.20
N TYR A 133 4.93 -2.40 8.99
CA TYR A 133 3.54 -2.00 8.77
C TYR A 133 2.89 -2.85 7.69
N ASN A 134 1.56 -2.95 7.73
CA ASN A 134 0.80 -3.70 6.75
C ASN A 134 1.05 -3.25 5.30
N GLU A 135 0.87 -4.17 4.37
CA GLU A 135 0.77 -3.89 2.93
C GLU A 135 -0.38 -4.69 2.34
N PHE A 136 -1.10 -4.09 1.40
CA PHE A 136 -2.23 -4.71 0.73
C PHE A 136 -1.97 -4.74 -0.76
N ILE A 137 -2.17 -5.91 -1.36
CA ILE A 137 -1.87 -6.16 -2.76
C ILE A 137 -3.10 -6.76 -3.43
N VAL A 138 -3.59 -6.09 -4.46
CA VAL A 138 -4.62 -6.63 -5.37
C VAL A 138 -3.99 -6.98 -6.71
N TYR A 139 -4.50 -8.02 -7.35
CA TYR A 139 -3.92 -8.58 -8.57
C TYR A 139 -4.75 -8.23 -9.82
N SER A 140 -5.89 -7.56 -9.64
CA SER A 140 -6.69 -7.01 -10.73
C SER A 140 -6.90 -5.49 -10.58
N PRO A 141 -6.68 -4.69 -11.63
CA PRO A 141 -7.03 -3.27 -11.63
C PRO A 141 -8.51 -2.99 -11.37
N SER A 142 -9.41 -3.95 -11.67
CA SER A 142 -10.85 -3.79 -11.39
C SER A 142 -11.18 -3.72 -9.90
N GLN A 143 -10.27 -4.11 -9.02
CA GLN A 143 -10.42 -3.98 -7.56
C GLN A 143 -10.04 -2.59 -7.04
N VAL A 144 -9.66 -1.66 -7.92
CA VAL A 144 -9.14 -0.33 -7.55
C VAL A 144 -9.98 0.77 -8.17
N HIS A 145 -10.43 1.70 -7.33
CA HIS A 145 -11.13 2.90 -7.76
C HIS A 145 -10.47 4.14 -7.13
N MET A 146 -9.78 4.94 -7.95
CA MET A 146 -9.10 6.17 -7.52
C MET A 146 -10.12 7.24 -7.08
N ARG A 147 -9.94 7.85 -5.90
CA ARG A 147 -10.91 8.83 -5.36
C ARG A 147 -10.35 10.21 -5.07
N TYR A 148 -9.19 10.27 -4.40
CA TYR A 148 -8.62 11.55 -3.97
C TYR A 148 -7.13 11.59 -4.29
N LEU A 149 -6.70 12.70 -4.87
CA LEU A 149 -5.28 13.00 -5.10
C LEU A 149 -4.86 14.16 -4.20
N LEU A 150 -3.95 13.89 -3.29
CA LEU A 150 -3.48 14.85 -2.29
C LEU A 150 -2.16 15.44 -2.77
N LYS A 151 -2.11 16.77 -2.91
CA LYS A 151 -0.84 17.50 -3.04
C LYS A 151 -0.27 17.72 -1.65
N ILE A 152 0.90 17.14 -1.40
CA ILE A 152 1.54 17.17 -0.08
C ILE A 152 2.91 17.86 -0.14
N GLN A 153 3.25 18.57 0.93
CA GLN A 153 4.58 19.13 1.15
C GLN A 153 5.30 18.30 2.22
N PHE A 154 6.50 17.85 1.89
CA PHE A 154 7.40 17.11 2.77
C PHE A 154 8.29 18.10 3.53
N ASN A 155 8.09 18.17 4.84
CA ASN A 155 8.92 18.99 5.72
C ASN A 155 9.99 18.09 6.36
N PHE A 156 11.17 18.06 5.76
CA PHE A 156 12.29 17.25 6.26
C PHE A 156 12.89 17.88 7.51
N LEU A 157 12.86 17.15 8.62
CA LEU A 157 13.56 17.54 9.84
C LEU A 157 15.03 17.12 9.74
N GLN A 158 15.93 17.97 10.22
CA GLN A 158 17.31 17.56 10.48
C GLN A 158 17.34 16.94 11.87
N LEU A 159 17.51 15.62 11.91
CA LEU A 159 17.51 14.84 13.16
C LEU A 159 18.93 14.58 13.69
N TRP A 160 19.95 15.03 12.95
CA TRP A 160 21.37 14.97 13.26
C TRP A 160 22.14 16.00 12.43
#